data_AF-A0A841WU87-F1
#
_entry.id   AF-A0A841WU87-F1
#
_cell.length_a   1.000
_cell.length_b   1.000
_cell.length_c   1.000
_cell.angle_alpha   90.00
_cell.angle_beta   90.00
_cell.angle_gamma   90.00
#
_symmetry.space_group_name_H-M   'P 1'
#
loop_
_entity.id
_entity.type
_entity.pdbx_description
1 polymer ?
#
loop_
_entity_poly.entity_id
_entity_poly.type
_entity_poly.pdbx_seq_one_letter_code
_entity_poly.pdbx_strand_id
1 'polypeptide(L)'
;MKGLIFGSLSALILTTSAAAIATPVKYQQSNSDTHTVSQIALKVNVPHITNSGVRNDTHFIRVAVVGMSLQDLMISLPTQMESFDKVRIIDQSGQEIAAKTEINKERVSITFDQPVNSGGSVEVQFTGVQRRIPFEKILLYGVTAKRVGLNGDIPIGTARIDIPDKG
;
A
#
# COMPACT_ATOMS: atom_id res chain seq x y z
N MET A 1 -18.64 -61.88 61.47
CA MET A 1 -18.33 -61.05 62.65
C MET A 1 -17.31 -60.01 62.24
N LYS A 2 -17.68 -58.75 62.48
CA LYS A 2 -16.97 -57.46 62.44
C LYS A 2 -15.56 -57.41 61.81
N GLY A 3 -15.49 -56.73 60.67
CA GLY A 3 -14.27 -56.28 60.01
C GLY A 3 -13.69 -55.00 60.58
N LEU A 4 -12.39 -54.88 60.33
CA LEU A 4 -11.41 -53.85 60.68
C LEU A 4 -11.79 -52.45 60.18
N ILE A 5 -11.50 -51.40 60.95
CA ILE A 5 -10.86 -50.14 60.47
C ILE A 5 -10.26 -49.40 61.67
N PHE A 6 -8.98 -49.00 61.61
CA PHE A 6 -8.33 -47.76 62.10
C PHE A 6 -6.85 -47.93 61.69
N GLY A 7 -6.18 -47.09 60.91
CA GLY A 7 -6.20 -45.64 60.80
C GLY A 7 -4.76 -45.18 61.09
N SER A 8 -4.05 -44.62 60.11
CA SER A 8 -2.82 -43.86 60.40
C SER A 8 -2.71 -42.67 59.44
N LEU A 9 -2.48 -41.50 60.04
CA LEU A 9 -2.23 -40.24 59.35
C LEU A 9 -0.89 -40.28 58.64
N SER A 10 -0.81 -39.71 57.45
CA SER A 10 0.44 -39.24 56.86
C SER A 10 0.19 -37.89 56.23
N ALA A 11 0.81 -36.85 56.78
CA ALA A 11 0.85 -35.52 56.22
C ALA A 11 2.07 -35.43 55.28
N LEU A 12 1.83 -35.06 54.02
CA LEU A 12 2.89 -34.82 53.05
C LEU A 12 2.90 -33.33 52.69
N ILE A 13 3.93 -32.62 53.14
CA ILE A 13 4.18 -31.21 52.82
C ILE A 13 5.20 -31.21 51.67
N LEU A 14 4.80 -30.75 50.48
CA LEU A 14 5.72 -30.40 49.40
C LEU A 14 5.69 -28.89 49.19
N THR A 15 6.68 -28.20 49.74
CA THR A 15 7.01 -26.82 49.39
C THR A 15 8.16 -26.83 48.39
N THR A 16 7.87 -26.57 47.11
CA THR A 16 8.90 -26.31 46.10
C THR A 16 8.81 -24.87 45.64
N SER A 17 9.66 -24.01 46.19
CA SER A 17 9.91 -22.67 45.66
C SER A 17 10.86 -22.78 44.46
N ALA A 18 10.32 -22.70 43.24
CA ALA A 18 11.14 -22.52 42.05
C ALA A 18 11.40 -21.03 41.83
N ALA A 19 12.64 -20.59 42.04
CA ALA A 19 13.08 -19.29 41.53
C ALA A 19 13.21 -19.41 40.00
N ALA A 20 12.38 -18.68 39.26
CA ALA A 20 12.51 -18.56 37.82
C ALA A 20 13.79 -17.75 37.52
N ILE A 21 14.86 -18.43 37.13
CA ILE A 21 16.08 -17.79 36.64
C ILE A 21 15.78 -17.34 35.21
N ALA A 22 15.41 -16.07 35.04
CA ALA A 22 15.29 -15.47 33.72
C ALA A 22 16.69 -15.40 33.08
N THR A 23 17.00 -16.35 32.20
CA THR A 23 18.19 -16.24 31.36
C THR A 23 17.90 -15.24 30.23
N PRO A 24 18.77 -14.25 29.97
CA PRO A 24 18.58 -13.39 28.82
C PRO A 24 18.72 -14.23 27.56
N VAL A 25 17.65 -14.26 26.76
CA VAL A 25 17.70 -14.79 25.39
C VAL A 25 18.68 -13.93 24.61
N LYS A 26 19.86 -14.48 24.32
CA LYS A 26 20.74 -13.91 23.30
C LYS A 26 20.02 -14.08 21.96
N TYR A 27 19.49 -12.99 21.43
CA TYR A 27 19.08 -12.95 20.03
C TYR A 27 20.27 -13.41 19.19
N GLN A 28 20.12 -14.54 18.49
CA GLN A 28 21.08 -14.94 17.47
C GLN A 28 21.06 -13.86 16.40
N GLN A 29 22.15 -13.11 16.34
CA GLN A 29 22.53 -12.30 15.19
C GLN A 29 22.51 -13.21 13.96
N SER A 30 21.55 -12.97 13.07
CA SER A 30 21.44 -13.72 11.82
C SER A 30 22.73 -13.52 11.03
N ASN A 31 23.47 -14.61 10.85
CA ASN A 31 24.57 -14.65 9.89
C ASN A 31 24.01 -14.26 8.52
N SER A 32 24.78 -13.47 7.78
CA SER A 32 24.45 -13.02 6.44
C SER A 32 24.59 -14.18 5.46
N ASP A 33 23.71 -15.17 5.56
CA ASP A 33 23.54 -16.18 4.54
C ASP A 33 22.60 -15.63 3.49
N THR A 34 23.10 -15.54 2.27
CA THR A 34 22.42 -15.07 1.06
C THR A 34 21.01 -15.65 0.99
N HIS A 35 20.02 -14.89 1.44
CA HIS A 35 18.63 -15.20 1.19
C HIS A 35 18.42 -15.07 -0.33
N THR A 36 18.48 -16.18 -1.05
CA THR A 36 17.73 -16.31 -2.29
C THR A 36 16.27 -16.11 -1.89
N VAL A 37 15.82 -14.86 -1.96
CA VAL A 37 14.41 -14.52 -1.86
C VAL A 37 13.75 -15.32 -2.97
N SER A 38 13.01 -16.36 -2.59
CA SER A 38 12.13 -17.07 -3.51
C SER A 38 11.07 -16.05 -3.94
N GLN A 39 11.36 -15.31 -5.00
CA GLN A 39 10.40 -14.41 -5.60
C GLN A 39 9.37 -15.29 -6.29
N ILE A 40 8.21 -15.47 -5.65
CA ILE A 40 7.05 -16.02 -6.33
C ILE A 40 6.78 -15.10 -7.51
N ALA A 41 7.05 -15.58 -8.73
CA ALA A 41 6.79 -14.84 -9.96
C ALA A 41 5.28 -14.80 -10.21
N LEU A 42 4.59 -13.88 -9.52
CA LEU A 42 3.17 -13.61 -9.75
C LEU A 42 3.05 -12.80 -11.04
N LYS A 43 2.46 -13.41 -12.07
CA LYS A 43 2.08 -12.67 -13.29
C LYS A 43 0.85 -11.82 -12.99
N VAL A 44 1.06 -10.54 -12.68
CA VAL A 44 -0.01 -9.57 -12.45
C VAL A 44 -0.72 -9.28 -13.78
N ASN A 45 -2.01 -9.62 -13.88
CA ASN A 45 -2.83 -9.41 -15.08
C ASN A 45 -3.93 -8.36 -14.87
N VAL A 46 -3.67 -7.43 -13.96
CA VAL A 46 -4.52 -6.26 -13.68
C VAL A 46 -3.65 -5.01 -13.70
N PRO A 47 -4.23 -3.84 -14.01
CA PRO A 47 -3.52 -2.57 -13.87
C PRO A 47 -2.91 -2.46 -12.47
N HIS A 48 -1.69 -1.93 -12.39
CA HIS A 48 -0.99 -1.77 -11.13
C HIS A 48 -0.09 -0.55 -11.18
N ILE A 49 0.14 0.04 -10.01
CA ILE A 49 1.07 1.16 -9.85
C ILE A 49 2.48 0.63 -10.09
N THR A 50 3.23 1.30 -10.96
CA THR A 50 4.62 0.95 -11.28
C THR A 50 5.62 1.94 -10.72
N ASN A 51 5.22 3.20 -10.54
CA ASN A 51 6.06 4.23 -9.97
C ASN A 51 5.22 5.38 -9.41
N SER A 52 5.76 6.11 -8.45
CA SER A 52 5.21 7.37 -7.96
C SER A 52 6.30 8.21 -7.33
N GLY A 53 6.13 9.53 -7.31
CA GLY A 53 7.10 10.43 -6.69
C GLY A 53 6.87 11.88 -7.01
N VAL A 54 7.90 12.71 -6.76
CA VAL A 54 7.91 14.13 -7.09
C VAL A 54 8.94 14.37 -8.20
N ARG A 55 8.55 15.09 -9.25
CA ARG A 55 9.44 15.57 -10.32
C ARG A 55 9.14 17.04 -10.57
N ASN A 56 10.09 17.94 -10.32
CA ASN A 56 9.90 19.39 -10.51
C ASN A 56 8.63 19.91 -9.80
N ASP A 57 8.50 19.65 -8.50
CA ASP A 57 7.31 19.96 -7.68
C ASP A 57 5.97 19.38 -8.20
N THR A 58 6.02 18.44 -9.14
CA THR A 58 4.86 17.72 -9.66
C THR A 58 4.79 16.34 -9.05
N HIS A 59 3.70 16.03 -8.37
CA HIS A 59 3.45 14.67 -7.89
C HIS A 59 2.99 13.84 -9.07
N PHE A 60 3.58 12.66 -9.26
CA PHE A 60 3.20 11.75 -10.34
C PHE A 60 2.87 10.36 -9.80
N ILE A 61 1.91 9.70 -10.45
CA ILE A 61 1.53 8.31 -10.21
C ILE A 61 1.45 7.62 -11.56
N ARG A 62 2.29 6.61 -11.78
CA ARG A 62 2.34 5.83 -13.03
C ARG A 62 1.69 4.47 -12.83
N VAL A 63 0.73 4.17 -13.68
CA VAL A 63 -0.03 2.91 -13.71
C VAL A 63 0.26 2.19 -15.03
N ALA A 64 0.73 0.94 -14.94
CA ALA A 64 0.80 0.07 -16.11
C ALA A 64 -0.60 -0.47 -16.42
N VAL A 65 -0.98 -0.44 -17.69
CA VAL A 65 -2.27 -0.97 -18.16
C VAL A 65 -2.00 -2.35 -18.75
N VAL A 66 -2.42 -3.40 -18.05
CA VAL A 66 -2.21 -4.80 -18.46
C VAL A 66 -3.50 -5.61 -18.38
N GLY A 67 -3.57 -6.66 -19.19
CA GLY A 67 -4.69 -7.61 -19.25
C GLY A 67 -5.86 -7.13 -20.10
N MET A 68 -6.45 -5.98 -19.78
CA MET A 68 -7.54 -5.37 -20.56
C MET A 68 -7.39 -3.85 -20.59
N SER A 69 -8.11 -3.19 -21.50
CA SER A 69 -8.08 -1.73 -21.61
C SER A 69 -8.65 -1.06 -20.36
N LEU A 70 -8.01 0.04 -19.95
CA LEU A 70 -8.41 0.87 -18.82
C LEU A 70 -9.47 1.88 -19.27
N GLN A 71 -10.63 1.86 -18.62
CA GLN A 71 -11.76 2.74 -18.91
C GLN A 71 -11.81 3.95 -18.00
N ASP A 72 -11.63 3.72 -16.69
CA ASP A 72 -11.65 4.77 -15.67
C ASP A 72 -10.48 4.59 -14.70
N LEU A 73 -10.01 5.69 -14.12
CA LEU A 73 -9.05 5.73 -13.03
C LEU A 73 -9.54 6.70 -11.96
N MET A 74 -9.51 6.27 -10.70
CA MET A 74 -9.84 7.10 -9.55
C MET A 74 -8.61 7.21 -8.65
N ILE A 75 -8.25 8.44 -8.30
CA ILE A 75 -7.18 8.74 -7.35
C ILE A 75 -7.80 9.32 -6.09
N SER A 76 -7.76 8.58 -4.99
CA SER A 76 -8.10 9.11 -3.67
C SER A 76 -6.98 10.01 -3.19
N LEU A 77 -7.34 11.23 -2.80
CA LEU A 77 -6.42 12.27 -2.36
C LEU A 77 -6.02 12.04 -0.88
N PRO A 78 -4.75 12.27 -0.52
CA PRO A 78 -4.30 12.17 0.86
C PRO A 78 -4.98 13.25 1.71
N THR A 79 -5.32 12.93 2.96
CA THR A 79 -5.98 13.86 3.89
C THR A 79 -5.12 15.09 4.22
N GLN A 80 -3.80 14.94 4.11
CA GLN A 80 -2.82 16.01 4.27
C GLN A 80 -2.80 16.99 3.09
N MET A 81 -3.32 16.59 1.94
CA MET A 81 -3.37 17.46 0.77
C MET A 81 -4.47 18.50 0.95
N GLU A 82 -4.10 19.77 0.82
CA GLU A 82 -5.05 20.87 0.92
C GLU A 82 -5.68 21.16 -0.44
N SER A 83 -4.84 21.29 -1.46
CA SER A 83 -5.23 21.63 -2.82
C SER A 83 -4.13 21.24 -3.82
N PHE A 84 -4.46 21.37 -5.09
CA PHE A 84 -3.53 21.34 -6.23
C PHE A 84 -4.08 22.25 -7.31
N ASP A 85 -3.22 22.73 -8.21
CA ASP A 85 -3.61 23.69 -9.25
C ASP A 85 -4.16 23.00 -10.50
N LYS A 86 -3.51 21.91 -10.93
CA LYS A 86 -3.87 21.20 -12.16
C LYS A 86 -3.59 19.71 -12.08
N VAL A 87 -4.43 18.94 -12.76
CA VAL A 87 -4.19 17.53 -13.09
C VAL A 87 -3.91 17.40 -14.57
N ARG A 88 -2.90 16.59 -14.92
CA ARG A 88 -2.63 16.15 -16.29
C ARG A 88 -2.55 14.64 -16.34
N ILE A 89 -2.99 14.06 -17.44
CA ILE A 89 -2.95 12.63 -17.68
C ILE A 89 -2.16 12.41 -18.96
N ILE A 90 -1.05 11.69 -18.87
CA ILE A 90 -0.17 11.47 -20.02
C ILE A 90 0.09 9.99 -20.26
N ASP A 91 0.41 9.65 -21.50
CA ASP A 91 0.83 8.31 -21.89
C ASP A 91 2.34 8.09 -21.68
N GLN A 92 2.80 6.90 -22.05
CA GLN A 92 4.22 6.52 -21.96
C GLN A 92 5.16 7.35 -22.85
N SER A 93 4.64 7.96 -23.91
CA SER A 93 5.40 8.85 -24.81
C SER A 93 5.44 10.30 -24.32
N GLY A 94 4.72 10.60 -23.24
CA GLY A 94 4.61 11.94 -22.65
C GLY A 94 3.47 12.79 -23.22
N GLN A 95 2.66 12.21 -24.12
CA GLN A 95 1.55 12.91 -24.75
C GLN A 95 0.31 12.89 -23.86
N GLU A 96 -0.45 13.98 -23.90
CA GLU A 96 -1.66 14.11 -23.09
C GLU A 96 -2.77 13.18 -23.60
N ILE A 97 -3.38 12.44 -22.68
CA ILE A 97 -4.50 11.54 -22.97
C ILE A 97 -5.79 12.32 -22.74
N ALA A 98 -6.67 12.35 -23.75
CA ALA A 98 -7.98 12.95 -23.62
C ALA A 98 -8.84 12.17 -22.61
N ALA A 99 -9.31 12.86 -21.58
CA ALA A 99 -10.13 12.29 -20.53
C ALA A 99 -10.99 13.37 -19.85
N LYS A 100 -12.21 13.00 -19.48
CA LYS A 100 -13.03 13.78 -18.57
C LYS A 100 -12.52 13.62 -17.14
N THR A 101 -12.24 14.74 -16.47
CA THR A 101 -11.78 14.75 -15.08
C THR A 101 -12.83 15.41 -14.18
N GLU A 102 -13.23 14.72 -13.11
CA GLU A 102 -14.11 15.23 -12.07
C GLU A 102 -13.33 15.28 -10.74
N ILE A 103 -13.28 16.47 -10.13
CA ILE A 103 -12.44 16.72 -8.95
C ILE A 103 -13.33 17.10 -7.78
N ASN A 104 -13.09 16.48 -6.63
CA ASN A 104 -13.62 16.94 -5.35
C ASN A 104 -12.52 16.88 -4.28
N LYS A 105 -12.89 17.16 -3.02
CA LYS A 105 -11.93 17.23 -1.90
C LYS A 105 -11.28 15.89 -1.55
N GLU A 106 -11.92 14.77 -1.89
CA GLU A 106 -11.47 13.43 -1.50
C GLU A 106 -10.82 12.66 -2.64
N ARG A 107 -11.17 12.97 -3.90
CA ARG A 107 -10.73 12.17 -5.05
C ARG A 107 -10.73 12.96 -6.36
N VAL A 108 -9.96 12.43 -7.30
CA VAL A 108 -9.99 12.78 -8.72
C VAL A 108 -10.47 11.57 -9.50
N SER A 109 -11.60 11.70 -10.18
CA SER A 109 -12.14 10.69 -11.08
C SER A 109 -11.78 11.03 -12.52
N ILE A 110 -11.22 10.08 -13.24
CA ILE A 110 -10.74 10.21 -14.62
C ILE A 110 -11.47 9.17 -15.46
N THR A 111 -12.27 9.62 -16.41
CA THR A 111 -12.91 8.77 -17.42
C THR A 111 -12.25 9.06 -18.76
N PHE A 112 -11.59 8.06 -19.33
CA PHE A 112 -10.88 8.23 -20.59
C PHE A 112 -11.89 8.32 -21.75
N ASP A 113 -11.70 9.29 -22.65
CA ASP A 113 -12.58 9.47 -23.81
C ASP A 113 -12.52 8.25 -24.74
N GLN A 114 -11.33 7.65 -24.83
CA GLN A 114 -11.12 6.32 -25.41
C GLN A 114 -10.39 5.45 -24.39
N PRO A 115 -10.78 4.18 -24.19
CA PRO A 115 -10.09 3.29 -23.27
C PRO A 115 -8.60 3.16 -23.60
N VAL A 116 -7.75 3.25 -22.58
CA VAL A 116 -6.30 3.09 -22.75
C VAL A 116 -6.00 1.62 -22.95
N ASN A 117 -5.38 1.26 -24.08
CA ASN A 117 -5.11 -0.13 -24.43
C ASN A 117 -4.13 -0.80 -23.47
N SER A 118 -4.33 -2.11 -23.26
CA SER A 118 -3.36 -2.96 -22.55
C SER A 118 -2.00 -2.94 -23.27
N GLY A 119 -0.92 -2.98 -22.48
CA GLY A 119 0.47 -2.88 -22.95
C GLY A 119 1.06 -1.48 -22.83
N GLY A 120 0.26 -0.47 -22.50
CA GLY A 120 0.71 0.91 -22.26
C GLY A 120 0.85 1.27 -20.77
N SER A 121 1.10 2.56 -20.51
CA SER A 121 1.05 3.14 -19.16
C SER A 121 0.37 4.50 -19.18
N VAL A 122 -0.28 4.84 -18.07
CA VAL A 122 -0.82 6.17 -17.79
C VAL A 122 -0.04 6.78 -16.64
N GLU A 123 0.34 8.04 -16.74
CA GLU A 123 0.87 8.83 -15.63
C GLU A 123 -0.08 9.98 -15.30
N VAL A 124 -0.58 10.00 -14.07
CA VAL A 124 -1.36 11.11 -13.52
C VAL A 124 -0.41 12.07 -12.82
N GLN A 125 -0.47 13.34 -13.17
CA GLN A 125 0.39 14.40 -12.64
C GLN A 125 -0.45 15.45 -11.93
N PHE A 126 -0.06 15.78 -10.70
CA PHE A 126 -0.64 16.87 -9.91
C PHE A 126 0.41 17.97 -9.75
N THR A 127 0.11 19.16 -10.23
CA THR A 127 0.99 20.34 -10.10
C THR A 127 0.44 21.31 -9.06
N GLY A 128 1.33 22.05 -8.40
CA GLY A 128 0.92 23.06 -7.42
C GLY A 128 0.32 22.45 -6.15
N VAL A 129 0.79 21.27 -5.74
CA VAL A 129 0.25 20.57 -4.57
C VAL A 129 0.56 21.35 -3.29
N GLN A 130 -0.48 21.75 -2.56
CA GLN A 130 -0.37 22.37 -1.25
C GLN A 130 -0.74 21.36 -0.16
N ARG A 131 -0.01 21.40 0.95
CA ARG A 131 -0.18 20.48 2.08
C ARG A 131 -0.65 21.27 3.31
N ARG A 132 -1.66 20.74 4.00
CA ARG A 132 -2.21 21.31 5.23
C ARG A 132 -1.17 21.33 6.36
N ILE A 133 -0.33 20.30 6.42
CA ILE A 133 0.70 20.12 7.46
C ILE A 133 2.08 20.08 6.76
N PRO A 134 2.89 21.15 6.86
CA PRO A 134 4.17 21.26 6.13
C PRO A 134 5.21 20.20 6.50
N PHE A 135 5.11 19.59 7.68
CA PHE A 135 6.08 18.62 8.19
C PHE A 135 5.80 17.17 7.78
N GLU A 136 4.60 16.87 7.26
CA GLU A 136 4.30 15.53 6.78
C GLU A 136 4.96 15.26 5.43
N LYS A 137 6.02 14.44 5.46
CA LYS A 137 6.84 14.13 4.28
C LYS A 137 6.31 13.00 3.42
N ILE A 138 5.19 12.36 3.80
CA ILE A 138 4.67 11.20 3.08
C ILE A 138 3.22 11.46 2.73
N LEU A 139 2.89 11.38 1.45
CA LEU A 139 1.52 11.44 0.95
C LEU A 139 1.14 10.08 0.35
N LEU A 140 -0.02 9.57 0.74
CA LEU A 140 -0.55 8.28 0.33
C LEU A 140 -1.79 8.48 -0.53
N TYR A 141 -1.65 8.24 -1.83
CA TYR A 141 -2.74 8.33 -2.79
C TYR A 141 -3.34 6.95 -3.03
N GLY A 142 -4.63 6.77 -2.78
CA GLY A 142 -5.32 5.53 -3.15
C GLY A 142 -5.54 5.49 -4.67
N VAL A 143 -5.36 4.35 -5.31
CA VAL A 143 -5.56 4.21 -6.76
C VAL A 143 -6.52 3.06 -7.04
N THR A 144 -7.56 3.36 -7.79
CA THR A 144 -8.60 2.41 -8.19
C THR A 144 -8.78 2.49 -9.70
N ALA A 145 -8.80 1.33 -10.36
CA ALA A 145 -8.94 1.21 -11.80
C ALA A 145 -10.26 0.51 -12.16
N LYS A 146 -10.80 0.86 -13.32
CA LYS A 146 -11.91 0.13 -13.95
C LYS A 146 -11.56 -0.23 -15.38
N ARG A 147 -11.81 -1.48 -15.74
CA ARG A 147 -11.49 -2.04 -17.06
C ARG A 147 -12.75 -2.13 -17.92
N VAL A 148 -12.57 -2.03 -19.22
CA VAL A 148 -13.67 -2.22 -20.18
C VAL A 148 -14.28 -3.62 -20.02
N GLY A 149 -15.61 -3.68 -19.96
CA GLY A 149 -16.36 -4.93 -19.93
C GLY A 149 -16.43 -5.61 -18.57
N LEU A 150 -15.85 -5.01 -17.52
CA LEU A 150 -15.98 -5.51 -16.14
C LEU A 150 -16.82 -4.56 -15.30
N ASN A 151 -17.74 -5.15 -14.55
CA ASN A 151 -18.53 -4.44 -13.56
C ASN A 151 -17.75 -4.41 -12.25
N GLY A 152 -17.51 -3.20 -11.73
CA GLY A 152 -16.87 -2.99 -10.43
C GLY A 152 -15.51 -2.32 -10.53
N ASP A 153 -15.20 -1.63 -9.45
CA ASP A 153 -13.95 -0.91 -9.24
C ASP A 153 -12.88 -1.85 -8.66
N ILE A 154 -11.65 -1.72 -9.15
CA ILE A 154 -10.52 -2.56 -8.71
C ILE A 154 -9.54 -1.66 -7.96
N PRO A 155 -9.43 -1.75 -6.63
CA PRO A 155 -8.34 -1.09 -5.91
C PRO A 155 -7.01 -1.69 -6.36
N ILE A 156 -6.14 -0.88 -6.95
CA ILE A 156 -4.84 -1.33 -7.48
C ILE A 156 -3.66 -0.92 -6.58
N GLY A 157 -3.97 -0.33 -5.42
CA GLY A 157 -3.02 -0.07 -4.34
C GLY A 157 -2.97 1.37 -3.88
N THR A 158 -1.86 1.72 -3.24
CA THR A 158 -1.59 3.06 -2.71
C THR A 158 -0.26 3.54 -3.27
N ALA A 159 -0.27 4.67 -3.97
CA ALA A 159 0.94 5.35 -4.41
C ALA A 159 1.51 6.18 -3.25
N ARG A 160 2.73 5.85 -2.85
CA ARG A 160 3.48 6.60 -1.83
C ARG A 160 4.32 7.65 -2.52
N ILE A 161 4.21 8.89 -2.05
CA ILE A 161 5.03 10.01 -2.50
C ILE A 161 5.75 10.57 -1.29
N ASP A 162 7.07 10.42 -1.27
CA ASP A 162 7.95 11.05 -0.29
C ASP A 162 8.32 12.46 -0.77
N ILE A 163 7.95 13.48 0.01
CA ILE A 163 8.20 14.88 -0.28
C ILE A 163 9.66 15.21 0.07
N PRO A 164 10.47 15.69 -0.89
CA PRO A 164 11.83 16.06 -0.62
C PRO A 164 11.90 17.28 0.32
N ASP A 165 12.95 17.35 1.13
CA ASP A 165 13.24 18.56 1.89
C ASP A 165 13.59 19.69 0.92
N LYS A 166 12.97 20.86 1.12
CA LYS A 166 13.37 22.08 0.42
C LYS A 166 14.68 22.55 1.05
N GLY A 167 15.80 22.30 0.35
CA GLY A 167 17.11 22.83 0.70
C GLY A 167 17.20 24.34 0.55
#